data_AF-A0A7K4FGQ7-F1
#
_entry.id   AF-A0A7K4FGQ7-F1
#
_cell.length_a   1.000
_cell.length_b   1.000
_cell.length_c   1.000
_cell.angle_alpha   90.00
_cell.angle_beta   90.00
_cell.angle_gamma   90.00
#
_symmetry.space_group_name_H-M   'P 1'
#
loop_
_entity.id
_entity.type
_entity.pdbx_description
1 polymer ?
#
loop_
_entity_poly.entity_id
_entity_poly.type
_entity_poly.pdbx_seq_one_letter_code
_entity_poly.pdbx_strand_id
1 'polypeptide(L)'
;MGDSETFGVEKGHGQEVISWLNAQAKKQSIKLEARLYGYNVSTENFGDFEMFSWIGDVQSARKMIIKASKRFKVKVIEGGYKPKEKIIKMKKFDFAKVKKGEKTIGQIEFVASRFGNKHWEIQDEERH
;
A
#
# COMPACT_ATOMS: atom_id res chain seq x y z
N MET A 1 1.36 -8.29 15.13
CA MET A 1 1.43 -8.62 13.69
C MET A 1 0.48 -7.67 12.99
N GLY A 2 0.98 -6.83 12.10
CA GLY A 2 0.12 -5.94 11.32
C GLY A 2 -0.24 -6.63 10.02
N ASP A 3 -1.51 -6.95 9.84
CA ASP A 3 -2.15 -7.18 8.56
C ASP A 3 -2.60 -5.81 8.03
N SER A 4 -2.00 -5.34 6.94
CA SER A 4 -2.43 -4.11 6.27
C SER A 4 -2.74 -4.40 4.82
N GLU A 5 -3.94 -3.96 4.40
CA GLU A 5 -4.54 -4.25 3.10
C GLU A 5 -4.51 -3.04 2.16
N THR A 6 -4.13 -1.88 2.66
CA THR A 6 -4.05 -0.58 1.96
C THR A 6 -2.68 -0.34 1.33
N PHE A 7 -2.01 -1.44 0.98
CA PHE A 7 -0.77 -1.41 0.23
C PHE A 7 -1.03 -1.82 -1.21
N GLY A 8 -0.35 -1.15 -2.12
CA GLY A 8 -0.55 -1.35 -3.55
C GLY A 8 0.70 -1.06 -4.35
N VAL A 9 0.76 -1.61 -5.54
CA VAL A 9 1.83 -1.38 -6.50
C VAL A 9 1.23 -1.10 -7.88
N GLU A 10 1.91 -0.27 -8.66
CA GLU A 10 1.48 0.09 -10.02
C GLU A 10 1.06 -1.14 -10.82
N LYS A 11 -0.13 -1.08 -11.42
CA LYS A 11 -0.75 -2.20 -12.13
C LYS A 11 0.14 -2.72 -13.25
N GLY A 12 0.25 -4.04 -13.33
CA GLY A 12 1.14 -4.75 -14.27
C GLY A 12 2.47 -5.17 -13.63
N HIS A 13 2.76 -4.72 -12.41
CA HIS A 13 4.00 -5.03 -11.70
C HIS A 13 3.78 -5.86 -10.41
N GLY A 14 2.53 -6.17 -10.05
CA GLY A 14 2.16 -6.89 -8.84
C GLY A 14 2.95 -8.18 -8.64
N GLN A 15 2.92 -9.07 -9.63
CA GLN A 15 3.52 -10.39 -9.50
C GLN A 15 5.05 -10.33 -9.30
N GLU A 16 5.75 -9.52 -10.09
CA GLU A 16 7.22 -9.40 -9.99
C GLU A 16 7.67 -8.73 -8.68
N VAL A 17 6.95 -7.69 -8.25
CA VAL A 17 7.27 -6.94 -7.02
C VAL A 17 7.06 -7.82 -5.79
N ILE A 18 5.93 -8.53 -5.72
CA ILE A 18 5.61 -9.41 -4.59
C ILE A 18 6.57 -10.60 -4.52
N SER A 19 6.88 -11.20 -5.68
CA SER A 19 7.85 -12.29 -5.75
C SER A 19 9.24 -11.83 -5.28
N TRP A 20 9.66 -10.63 -5.68
CA TRP A 20 10.92 -10.04 -5.23
C TRP A 20 10.91 -9.70 -3.74
N LEU A 21 9.82 -9.12 -3.21
CA LEU A 21 9.68 -8.79 -1.79
C LEU A 21 9.87 -10.03 -0.91
N ASN A 22 9.16 -11.12 -1.23
CA ASN A 22 9.24 -12.36 -0.48
C ASN A 22 10.64 -13.01 -0.59
N ALA A 23 11.23 -13.02 -1.79
CA ALA A 23 12.58 -13.56 -2.00
C ALA A 23 13.64 -12.77 -1.21
N GLN A 24 13.54 -11.43 -1.21
CA GLN A 24 14.46 -10.59 -0.44
C GLN A 24 14.24 -10.70 1.06
N ALA A 25 12.99 -10.80 1.52
CA ALA A 25 12.68 -11.00 2.92
C ALA A 25 13.31 -12.30 3.43
N LYS A 26 13.16 -13.39 2.68
CA LYS A 26 13.81 -14.67 2.96
C LYS A 26 15.34 -14.57 2.97
N LYS A 27 15.93 -13.90 1.98
CA LYS A 27 17.39 -13.73 1.87
C LYS A 27 17.98 -12.93 3.04
N GLN A 28 17.24 -11.95 3.56
CA GLN A 28 17.69 -11.06 4.63
C GLN A 28 17.16 -11.46 6.01
N SER A 29 16.50 -12.62 6.13
CA SER A 29 15.84 -13.10 7.36
C SER A 29 14.87 -12.06 7.96
N ILE A 30 14.24 -11.25 7.10
CA ILE A 30 13.22 -10.28 7.49
C ILE A 30 11.88 -11.00 7.60
N LYS A 31 11.17 -10.78 8.71
CA LYS A 31 9.79 -11.25 8.88
C LYS A 31 8.85 -10.41 8.03
N LEU A 32 8.75 -10.76 6.75
CA LEU A 32 7.82 -10.17 5.80
C LEU A 32 7.34 -11.24 4.82
N GLU A 33 6.04 -11.32 4.66
CA GLU A 33 5.40 -12.08 3.59
C GLU A 33 4.31 -11.21 2.99
N ALA A 34 4.33 -11.02 1.67
CA ALA A 34 3.38 -10.23 0.91
C ALA A 34 2.61 -11.10 -0.10
N ARG A 35 1.33 -10.79 -0.32
CA ARG A 35 0.44 -11.56 -1.19
C ARG A 35 -0.54 -10.63 -1.92
N LEU A 36 -0.63 -10.78 -3.24
CA LEU A 36 -1.72 -10.17 -4.02
C LEU A 36 -3.04 -10.82 -3.60
N TYR A 37 -4.11 -10.03 -3.52
CA TYR A 37 -5.45 -10.53 -3.20
C TYR A 37 -6.47 -10.29 -4.31
N GLY A 38 -6.01 -10.00 -5.54
CA GLY A 38 -6.85 -9.91 -6.73
C GLY A 38 -7.76 -8.68 -6.79
N TYR A 39 -7.46 -7.66 -5.99
CA TYR A 39 -8.18 -6.40 -5.97
C TYR A 39 -7.31 -5.28 -6.53
N ASN A 40 -7.93 -4.40 -7.31
CA ASN A 40 -7.27 -3.24 -7.88
C ASN A 40 -7.99 -1.97 -7.44
N VAL A 41 -7.21 -0.91 -7.29
CA VAL A 41 -7.69 0.43 -7.01
C VAL A 41 -7.27 1.34 -8.16
N SER A 42 -8.22 2.07 -8.72
CA SER A 42 -7.96 3.12 -9.70
C SER A 42 -7.97 4.46 -8.98
N THR A 43 -6.90 5.22 -9.17
CA THR A 43 -6.78 6.59 -8.64
C THR A 43 -6.96 7.59 -9.77
N GLU A 44 -7.51 8.76 -9.47
CA GLU A 44 -7.62 9.84 -10.46
C GLU A 44 -6.26 10.46 -10.77
N ASN A 45 -5.38 10.57 -9.77
CA ASN A 45 -4.13 11.32 -9.89
C ASN A 45 -2.89 10.46 -10.15
N PHE A 46 -2.92 9.18 -9.79
CA PHE A 46 -1.72 8.35 -9.70
C PHE A 46 -1.74 7.09 -10.58
N GLY A 47 -2.87 6.79 -11.24
CA GLY A 47 -3.08 5.60 -12.06
C GLY A 47 -3.66 4.42 -11.29
N ASP A 48 -3.55 3.22 -11.87
CA ASP A 48 -4.09 1.99 -11.29
C ASP A 48 -3.05 1.26 -10.43
N PHE A 49 -3.53 0.62 -9.35
CA PHE A 49 -2.72 -0.17 -8.44
C PHE A 49 -3.31 -1.56 -8.23
N GLU A 50 -2.44 -2.57 -8.25
CA GLU A 50 -2.71 -3.92 -7.75
C GLU A 50 -2.46 -3.94 -6.25
N MET A 51 -3.48 -4.31 -5.48
CA MET A 51 -3.42 -4.30 -4.03
C MET A 51 -2.87 -5.61 -3.48
N PHE A 52 -2.14 -5.50 -2.37
CA PHE A 52 -1.57 -6.64 -1.68
C PHE A 52 -1.67 -6.49 -0.16
N SER A 53 -1.76 -7.63 0.51
CA SER A 53 -1.62 -7.71 1.96
C SER A 53 -0.20 -8.15 2.31
N TRP A 54 0.22 -7.84 3.51
CA TRP A 54 1.47 -8.35 4.04
C TRP A 54 1.36 -8.65 5.54
N ILE A 55 2.25 -9.52 6.01
CA ILE A 55 2.39 -9.89 7.42
C ILE A 55 3.84 -9.68 7.81
N GLY A 56 4.07 -9.00 8.94
CA GLY A 56 5.42 -8.76 9.44
C GLY A 56 5.54 -7.58 10.39
N ASP A 57 6.73 -6.96 10.37
CA ASP A 57 6.99 -5.65 10.97
C ASP A 57 6.73 -4.50 9.97
N VAL A 58 6.03 -3.45 10.40
CA VAL A 58 5.61 -2.34 9.54
C VAL A 58 6.77 -1.52 9.01
N GLN A 59 7.82 -1.31 9.82
CA GLN A 59 8.98 -0.54 9.38
C GLN A 59 9.76 -1.29 8.31
N SER A 60 9.90 -2.60 8.51
CA SER A 60 10.49 -3.52 7.55
C SER A 60 9.70 -3.57 6.25
N ALA A 61 8.37 -3.65 6.31
CA ALA A 61 7.50 -3.61 5.14
C ALA A 61 7.65 -2.33 4.33
N ARG A 62 7.54 -1.17 4.99
CA ARG A 62 7.71 0.14 4.34
C ARG A 62 9.07 0.26 3.66
N LYS A 63 10.14 -0.11 4.35
CA LYS A 63 11.51 -0.08 3.79
C LYS A 63 11.65 -1.00 2.57
N MET A 64 11.09 -2.21 2.64
CA MET A 64 11.18 -3.17 1.55
C MET A 64 10.37 -2.74 0.32
N ILE A 65 9.19 -2.17 0.53
CA ILE A 65 8.32 -1.67 -0.55
C ILE A 65 8.94 -0.47 -1.26
N ILE A 66 9.56 0.45 -0.54
CA ILE A 66 10.33 1.55 -1.14
C ILE A 66 11.51 1.02 -1.98
N LYS A 67 12.23 0.00 -1.48
CA LYS A 67 13.31 -0.64 -2.27
C LYS A 67 12.76 -1.29 -3.55
N ALA A 68 11.61 -1.94 -3.48
CA ALA A 68 10.95 -2.50 -4.66
C ALA A 68 10.58 -1.38 -5.65
N SER A 69 9.93 -0.32 -5.17
CA SER A 69 9.58 0.85 -5.99
C SER A 69 10.79 1.44 -6.72
N LYS A 70 11.93 1.61 -6.03
CA LYS A 70 13.18 2.05 -6.67
C LYS A 70 13.69 1.08 -7.74
N ARG A 71 13.69 -0.22 -7.43
CA ARG A 71 14.21 -1.26 -8.30
C ARG A 71 13.43 -1.36 -9.59
N PHE A 72 12.11 -1.41 -9.49
CA PHE A 72 11.21 -1.60 -10.63
C PHE A 72 10.77 -0.27 -11.28
N LYS A 73 11.14 0.87 -10.67
CA LYS A 73 10.77 2.24 -11.10
C LYS A 73 9.24 2.50 -11.11
N VAL A 74 8.52 1.79 -10.26
CA VAL A 74 7.04 1.81 -10.16
C VAL A 74 6.55 2.69 -9.02
N LYS A 75 5.31 3.15 -9.10
CA LYS A 75 4.61 3.76 -7.98
C LYS A 75 4.14 2.69 -6.99
N VAL A 76 4.06 3.06 -5.71
CA VAL A 76 3.54 2.21 -4.64
C VAL A 76 2.64 3.02 -3.71
N ILE A 77 1.63 2.35 -3.16
CA ILE A 77 0.79 2.85 -2.07
C ILE A 77 1.29 2.25 -0.76
N GLU A 78 1.52 3.11 0.22
CA GLU A 78 1.96 2.74 1.57
C GLU A 78 0.93 3.20 2.60
N GLY A 79 0.14 2.26 3.12
CA GLY A 79 -0.91 2.52 4.10
C GLY A 79 -0.45 2.56 5.57
N GLY A 80 -1.42 2.69 6.47
CA GLY A 80 -1.22 2.69 7.92
C GLY A 80 -0.67 4.00 8.48
N TYR A 81 -0.94 5.14 7.84
CA TYR A 81 -0.62 6.44 8.39
C TYR A 81 -1.76 6.95 9.28
N LYS A 82 -1.41 7.55 10.42
CA LYS A 82 -2.40 8.21 11.28
C LYS A 82 -2.81 9.54 10.64
N PRO A 83 -4.11 9.92 10.69
CA PRO A 83 -4.52 11.28 10.36
C PRO A 83 -3.78 12.27 11.25
N LYS A 84 -3.45 13.45 10.71
CA LYS A 84 -2.92 14.57 11.51
C LYS A 84 -3.96 15.08 12.52
N GLU A 85 -5.24 15.01 12.16
CA GLU A 85 -6.34 15.48 13.01
C GLU A 85 -7.00 14.32 13.77
N LYS A 86 -7.28 14.51 15.07
CA LYS A 86 -8.08 13.59 15.88
C LYS A 86 -9.57 13.75 15.56
N ILE A 87 -9.96 13.56 14.30
CA ILE A 87 -11.38 13.53 13.95
C ILE A 87 -11.94 12.19 14.42
N ILE A 88 -12.88 12.21 15.35
CA ILE A 88 -13.68 11.04 15.72
C ILE A 88 -14.60 10.76 14.52
N LYS A 89 -14.12 9.99 13.55
CA LYS A 89 -14.95 9.55 12.43
C LYS A 89 -15.63 8.23 12.81
N MET A 90 -16.93 8.10 12.51
CA MET A 90 -17.71 6.90 12.80
C MET A 90 -17.34 5.69 11.92
N LYS A 91 -16.62 5.90 10.80
CA LYS A 91 -16.15 4.81 9.93
C LYS A 91 -14.66 4.53 10.16
N LYS A 92 -14.22 3.34 9.73
CA LYS A 92 -12.81 2.98 9.64
C LYS A 92 -12.20 3.65 8.38
N PHE A 93 -11.12 4.40 8.58
CA PHE A 93 -10.34 5.04 7.53
C PHE A 93 -8.88 4.64 7.66
N ASP A 94 -8.15 4.73 6.55
CA ASP A 94 -6.70 4.64 6.56
C ASP A 94 -6.09 5.68 5.62
N PHE A 95 -5.01 6.32 6.08
CA PHE A 95 -4.27 7.24 5.25
C PHE A 95 -3.10 6.51 4.62
N ALA A 96 -2.98 6.66 3.32
CA ALA A 96 -1.89 6.08 2.56
C ALA A 96 -1.09 7.16 1.84
N LYS A 97 0.19 6.90 1.65
CA LYS A 97 1.06 7.74 0.83
C LYS A 97 1.34 7.05 -0.49
N VAL A 98 1.30 7.83 -1.56
CA VAL A 98 1.76 7.38 -2.88
C VAL A 98 3.21 7.77 -3.04
N LYS A 99 4.06 6.79 -3.35
CA LYS A 99 5.51 6.98 -3.48
C LYS A 99 6.03 6.50 -4.83
N LYS A 100 7.07 7.17 -5.31
CA LYS A 100 7.93 6.71 -6.41
C LYS A 100 9.38 6.76 -5.93
N GLY A 101 9.91 5.60 -5.57
CA GLY A 101 11.14 5.48 -4.79
C GLY A 101 10.98 6.11 -3.40
N GLU A 102 11.92 6.96 -2.98
CA GLU A 102 11.80 7.70 -1.70
C GLU A 102 10.81 8.87 -1.79
N LYS A 103 10.52 9.36 -3.00
CA LYS A 103 9.70 10.57 -3.17
C LYS A 103 8.24 10.24 -2.90
N THR A 104 7.63 10.92 -1.93
CA THR A 104 6.17 10.96 -1.79
C THR A 104 5.61 11.91 -2.84
N ILE A 105 4.70 11.42 -3.67
CA ILE A 105 4.08 12.18 -4.78
C ILE A 105 2.62 12.54 -4.51
N GLY A 106 2.06 12.03 -3.41
CA GLY A 106 0.72 12.38 -2.96
C GLY A 106 0.26 11.49 -1.81
N GLN A 107 -1.01 11.64 -1.45
CA GLN A 107 -1.68 10.89 -0.40
C GLN A 107 -3.09 10.48 -0.84
N ILE A 108 -3.58 9.40 -0.25
CA ILE A 108 -4.90 8.83 -0.49
C ILE A 108 -5.56 8.61 0.86
N GLU A 109 -6.83 9.00 1.00
CA GLU A 109 -7.68 8.60 2.11
C GLU A 109 -8.54 7.40 1.68
N PHE A 110 -8.29 6.25 2.31
CA PHE A 110 -9.13 5.07 2.15
C PHE A 110 -10.23 5.05 3.20
N VAL A 111 -11.42 4.57 2.81
CA VAL A 111 -12.55 4.28 3.68
C VAL A 111 -12.95 2.82 3.54
N ALA A 112 -13.25 2.16 4.66
CA ALA A 112 -13.82 0.82 4.61
C ALA A 112 -15.19 0.85 3.93
N SER A 113 -15.44 -0.06 2.99
CA SER A 113 -16.73 -0.13 2.28
C SER A 113 -17.88 -0.32 3.27
N ARG A 114 -19.02 0.32 2.97
CA ARG A 114 -20.28 0.19 3.73
C ARG A 114 -21.12 -1.00 3.26
N PHE A 115 -20.90 -1.47 2.05
CA PHE A 115 -21.62 -2.58 1.45
C PHE A 115 -20.79 -3.86 1.59
N GLY A 116 -21.37 -5.05 1.46
CA GLY A 116 -20.75 -6.35 1.78
C GLY A 116 -19.42 -6.71 1.07
N ASN A 117 -18.84 -5.77 0.33
CA ASN A 117 -17.51 -5.83 -0.25
C ASN A 117 -16.48 -5.56 0.87
N LYS A 118 -15.57 -6.50 1.10
CA LYS A 118 -14.54 -6.38 2.17
C LYS A 118 -13.36 -5.48 1.80
N HIS A 119 -13.47 -4.70 0.72
CA HIS A 119 -12.35 -3.94 0.16
C HIS A 119 -12.40 -2.46 0.55
N TRP A 120 -11.22 -1.84 0.56
CA TRP A 120 -11.07 -0.41 0.82
C TRP A 120 -11.42 0.42 -0.41
N GLU A 121 -12.16 1.50 -0.23
CA GLU A 121 -12.53 2.44 -1.29
C GLU A 121 -11.75 3.75 -1.11
N ILE A 122 -11.45 4.45 -2.20
CA ILE A 122 -10.86 5.80 -2.14
C ILE A 122 -11.96 6.79 -1.81
N GLN A 123 -11.71 7.60 -0.78
CA GLN A 123 -12.56 8.75 -0.45
C GLN A 123 -11.97 10.06 -0.99
N ASP A 124 -10.66 10.22 -0.91
CA ASP A 124 -9.98 11.46 -1.29
C ASP A 124 -8.54 11.19 -1.76
N GLU A 125 -8.01 12.10 -2.59
CA GLU A 125 -6.66 12.05 -3.13
C GLU A 125 -6.05 13.46 -3.21
N GLU A 126 -4.83 13.62 -2.70
CA GLU A 126 -4.10 14.89 -2.80
C GLU A 126 -2.72 14.66 -3.43
N ARG A 127 -2.38 15.49 -4.42
CA ARG A 127 -1.08 15.48 -5.11
C ARG A 127 -0.14 16.52 -4.51
N HIS A 128 1.13 16.15 -4.33
CA HIS A 128 2.21 17.04 -3.91
C HIS A 128 3.03 17.58 -5.08
#